data_AF-A0A957DVL3-F1
#
_entry.id   AF-A0A957DVL3-F1
#
_cell.length_a   1.000
_cell.length_b   1.000
_cell.length_c   1.000
_cell.angle_alpha   90.00
_cell.angle_beta   90.00
_cell.angle_gamma   90.00
#
_symmetry.space_group_name_H-M   'P 1'
#
loop_
_entity.id
_entity.type
_entity.pdbx_description
1 polymer ?
#
loop_
_entity_poly.entity_id
_entity_poly.type
_entity_poly.pdbx_seq_one_letter_code
_entity_poly.pdbx_strand_id
1 'polypeptide(L)'
;MANRYVSFHVGPQTRTVLTNAAGEATANLALLGQAGSTELTVTFAGDAEYEASFDTVPFTITKQPTSLTLVPEAATVELGQDLPFVATLMDGLQRPFGQKTVFFIITGENGSYAEAVITDFAGRATLHSVPLPVGVYTVDVYFSGTIPLPSGNLNLPDDRYLPSSVSGLLTIVEPVVETGQTLYLSTAHSGTVDG
;
A
#
# COMPACT_ATOMS: atom_id res chain seq x y z
N MET A 1 40.09 -7.09 23.51
CA MET A 1 39.85 -8.35 24.23
C MET A 1 39.26 -9.35 23.24
N ALA A 2 39.98 -10.40 22.83
CA ALA A 2 39.52 -11.33 21.80
C ALA A 2 38.64 -12.46 22.35
N ASN A 3 37.68 -12.93 21.55
CA ASN A 3 36.81 -14.08 21.84
C ASN A 3 36.06 -13.96 23.18
N ARG A 4 35.47 -12.78 23.44
CA ARG A 4 34.65 -12.49 24.63
C ARG A 4 33.22 -12.14 24.21
N TYR A 5 32.25 -12.57 25.00
CA TYR A 5 30.83 -12.31 24.72
C TYR A 5 30.47 -10.87 25.05
N VAL A 6 29.89 -10.18 24.08
CA VAL A 6 29.38 -8.82 24.23
C VAL A 6 27.93 -8.81 23.74
N SER A 7 27.05 -8.16 24.51
CA SER A 7 25.62 -8.07 24.21
C SER A 7 25.27 -6.67 23.75
N PHE A 8 24.68 -6.58 22.55
CA PHE A 8 24.12 -5.37 21.98
C PHE A 8 22.63 -5.32 22.32
N HIS A 9 22.17 -4.20 22.85
CA HIS A 9 20.78 -3.95 23.24
C HIS A 9 20.28 -2.67 22.57
N VAL A 10 19.14 -2.74 21.88
CA VAL A 10 18.44 -1.57 21.31
C VAL A 10 16.96 -1.78 21.56
N GLY A 11 16.30 -0.93 22.34
CA GLY A 11 14.89 -1.14 22.71
C GLY A 11 14.64 -2.56 23.26
N PRO A 12 13.63 -3.31 22.76
CA PRO A 12 13.39 -4.70 23.18
C PRO A 12 14.28 -5.73 22.46
N GLN A 13 15.18 -5.30 21.57
CA GLN A 13 16.05 -6.19 20.82
C GLN A 13 17.36 -6.43 21.57
N THR A 14 17.86 -7.67 21.51
CA THR A 14 19.15 -8.05 22.09
C THR A 14 19.88 -9.04 21.19
N ARG A 15 21.19 -8.87 21.03
CA ARG A 15 22.05 -9.82 20.31
C ARG A 15 23.42 -9.92 20.98
N THR A 16 23.79 -11.14 21.35
CA THR A 16 25.12 -11.45 21.88
C THR A 16 26.02 -12.01 20.79
N VAL A 17 27.25 -11.50 20.71
CA VAL A 17 28.28 -11.90 19.75
C VAL A 17 29.64 -12.02 20.44
N LEU A 18 30.61 -12.65 19.78
CA LEU A 18 31.99 -12.72 20.24
C LEU A 18 32.83 -11.59 19.62
N THR A 19 33.75 -11.05 20.40
CA THR A 19 34.80 -10.18 19.86
C THR A 19 35.79 -10.97 18.99
N ASN A 20 36.27 -10.35 17.91
CA ASN A 20 37.28 -10.94 17.02
C ASN A 20 38.69 -10.91 17.64
N ALA A 21 39.71 -11.36 16.90
CA ALA A 21 41.10 -11.36 17.37
C ALA A 21 41.66 -9.96 17.71
N ALA A 22 41.14 -8.90 17.08
CA ALA A 22 41.47 -7.51 17.39
C ALA A 22 40.67 -6.95 18.58
N GLY A 23 39.66 -7.69 19.07
CA GLY A 23 38.78 -7.27 20.15
C GLY A 23 37.53 -6.50 19.72
N GLU A 24 37.20 -6.51 18.43
CA GLU A 24 36.04 -5.82 17.88
C GLU A 24 34.83 -6.76 17.79
N ALA A 25 33.63 -6.25 18.01
CA ALA A 25 32.39 -7.01 17.88
C ALA A 25 31.45 -6.34 16.88
N THR A 26 30.79 -7.14 16.04
CA THR A 26 29.79 -6.66 15.07
C THR A 26 28.54 -7.53 15.17
N ALA A 27 27.37 -6.89 15.25
CA ALA A 27 26.08 -7.57 15.33
C ALA A 27 25.11 -6.99 14.30
N ASN A 28 24.43 -7.89 13.57
CA ASN A 28 23.27 -7.53 12.77
C ASN A 28 22.01 -7.72 13.63
N LEU A 29 21.25 -6.65 13.84
CA LEU A 29 20.06 -6.65 14.69
C LEU A 29 18.83 -6.26 13.87
N ALA A 30 17.81 -7.11 13.88
CA ALA A 30 16.52 -6.79 13.29
C ALA A 30 15.75 -5.86 14.22
N LEU A 31 15.53 -4.61 13.80
CA LEU A 31 14.80 -3.62 14.59
C LEU A 31 13.29 -3.86 14.49
N LEU A 32 12.72 -4.50 15.51
CA LEU A 32 11.29 -4.80 15.61
C LEU A 32 10.56 -3.89 16.62
N GLY A 33 11.27 -2.89 17.14
CA GLY A 33 10.78 -1.96 18.16
C GLY A 33 9.84 -0.93 17.53
N GLN A 34 9.15 -0.18 18.38
CA GLN A 34 8.42 1.00 17.91
C GLN A 34 9.41 2.08 17.45
N ALA A 35 8.99 2.87 16.46
CA ALA A 35 9.77 4.01 16.03
C ALA A 35 9.87 5.04 17.16
N GLY A 36 11.04 5.66 17.31
CA GLY A 36 11.31 6.62 18.37
C GLY A 36 12.78 6.67 18.78
N SER A 37 13.08 7.62 19.67
CA SER A 37 14.39 7.71 20.31
C SER A 37 14.55 6.58 21.32
N THR A 38 15.71 5.95 21.30
CA THR A 38 16.13 4.91 22.25
C THR A 38 17.63 5.01 22.45
N GLU A 39 18.22 4.01 23.09
CA GLU A 39 19.65 3.91 23.32
C GLU A 39 20.15 2.57 22.78
N LEU A 40 21.33 2.59 22.19
CA LEU A 40 22.10 1.39 21.93
C LEU A 40 23.06 1.20 23.10
N THR A 41 22.87 0.13 23.85
CA THR A 41 23.77 -0.26 24.95
C THR A 41 24.56 -1.49 24.54
N VAL A 42 25.86 -1.45 24.76
CA VAL A 42 26.77 -2.56 24.54
C VAL A 42 27.33 -2.97 25.90
N THR A 43 27.08 -4.21 26.31
CA THR A 43 27.44 -4.71 27.65
C THR A 43 28.38 -5.90 27.54
N PHE A 44 29.46 -5.83 28.30
CA PHE A 44 30.33 -6.95 28.64
C PHE A 44 30.09 -7.31 30.11
N ALA A 45 29.66 -8.54 30.38
CA ALA A 45 29.25 -8.96 31.72
C ALA A 45 30.42 -9.16 32.72
N GLY A 46 31.67 -9.03 32.26
CA GLY A 46 32.85 -9.39 33.03
C GLY A 46 33.18 -10.88 32.92
N ASP A 47 34.42 -11.23 33.20
CA ASP A 47 34.90 -12.60 33.36
C ASP A 47 36.00 -12.68 34.45
N ALA A 48 36.74 -13.78 34.52
CA ALA A 48 37.80 -13.96 35.52
C ALA A 48 39.02 -13.04 35.32
N GLU A 49 39.17 -12.43 34.14
CA GLU A 49 40.32 -11.64 33.71
C GLU A 49 39.97 -10.14 33.61
N TYR A 50 38.72 -9.82 33.29
CA TYR A 50 38.25 -8.46 33.05
C TYR A 50 36.96 -8.15 33.82
N GLU A 51 36.90 -6.95 34.39
CA GLU A 51 35.70 -6.42 35.03
C GLU A 51 34.56 -6.18 34.02
N ALA A 52 33.33 -6.19 34.53
CA ALA A 52 32.16 -5.84 33.74
C ALA A 52 32.22 -4.39 33.26
N SER A 53 31.75 -4.15 32.03
CA SER A 53 31.71 -2.81 31.45
C SER A 53 30.53 -2.67 30.50
N PHE A 54 30.11 -1.43 30.29
CA PHE A 54 29.09 -1.11 29.30
C PHE A 54 29.34 0.29 28.73
N ASP A 55 28.80 0.52 27.54
CA ASP A 55 28.73 1.84 26.93
C ASP A 55 27.36 2.03 26.28
N THR A 56 26.92 3.28 26.19
CA THR A 56 25.59 3.63 25.68
C THR A 56 25.68 4.83 24.75
N VAL A 57 25.02 4.73 23.60
CA VAL A 57 24.92 5.82 22.61
C VAL A 57 23.45 6.08 22.22
N PRO A 58 23.06 7.33 21.94
CA PRO A 58 21.74 7.62 21.41
C PRO A 58 21.48 6.87 20.10
N PHE A 59 20.28 6.30 19.96
CA PHE A 59 19.87 5.58 18.77
C PHE A 59 18.43 5.94 18.41
N THR A 60 18.09 5.99 17.13
CA THR A 60 16.72 6.27 16.70
C THR A 60 16.22 5.17 15.79
N ILE A 61 15.09 4.57 16.16
CA ILE A 61 14.36 3.65 15.29
C ILE A 61 13.41 4.51 14.45
N THR A 62 13.59 4.48 13.13
CA THR A 62 12.70 5.18 12.20
C THR A 62 11.60 4.26 11.69
N LYS A 63 10.45 4.82 11.34
CA LYS A 63 9.40 4.08 10.62
C LYS A 63 9.92 3.61 9.27
N GLN A 64 9.49 2.42 8.84
CA GLN A 64 9.85 1.89 7.53
C GLN A 64 8.98 2.57 6.45
N PRO A 65 9.56 3.05 5.33
CA PRO A 65 8.78 3.60 4.25
C PRO A 65 7.89 2.54 3.60
N THR A 66 6.80 2.97 2.96
CA THR A 66 5.96 2.12 2.11
C THR A 66 5.81 2.79 0.75
N SER A 67 5.46 2.01 -0.28
CA SER A 67 5.16 2.53 -1.61
C SER A 67 3.88 1.91 -2.14
N LEU A 68 3.02 2.75 -2.70
CA LEU A 68 1.83 2.36 -3.44
C LEU A 68 2.03 2.64 -4.93
N THR A 69 1.57 1.73 -5.77
CA THR A 69 1.47 1.92 -7.22
C THR A 69 0.07 1.54 -7.67
N LEU A 70 -0.47 2.23 -8.67
CA LEU A 70 -1.77 1.94 -9.27
C LEU A 70 -1.60 1.55 -10.74
N VAL A 71 -2.14 0.41 -11.14
CA VAL A 71 -2.06 -0.08 -12.52
C VAL A 71 -3.46 -0.49 -13.01
N PRO A 72 -3.93 0.01 -14.16
CA PRO A 72 -3.32 1.10 -14.93
C PRO A 72 -3.38 2.43 -14.17
N GLU A 73 -2.60 3.43 -14.58
CA GLU A 73 -2.69 4.79 -14.01
C GLU A 73 -3.94 5.53 -14.51
N ALA A 74 -4.42 5.18 -15.71
CA ALA A 74 -5.66 5.70 -16.26
C ALA A 74 -6.47 4.61 -16.95
N ALA A 75 -7.80 4.68 -16.85
CA ALA A 75 -8.72 3.77 -17.52
C ALA A 75 -9.99 4.49 -17.99
N THR A 76 -10.53 4.02 -19.11
CA THR A 76 -11.87 4.37 -19.58
C THR A 76 -12.71 3.10 -19.59
N VAL A 77 -13.88 3.15 -18.95
CA VAL A 77 -14.80 2.01 -18.81
C VAL A 77 -16.22 2.47 -19.12
N GLU A 78 -17.06 1.55 -19.57
CA GLU A 78 -18.49 1.81 -19.70
C GLU A 78 -19.18 1.73 -18.34
N LEU A 79 -20.27 2.48 -18.18
CA LEU A 79 -21.08 2.49 -16.97
C LEU A 79 -21.53 1.06 -16.60
N GLY A 80 -21.24 0.66 -15.36
CA GLY A 80 -21.60 -0.65 -14.82
C GLY A 80 -20.63 -1.79 -15.15
N GLN A 81 -19.53 -1.53 -15.87
CA GLN A 81 -18.46 -2.51 -16.08
C GLN A 81 -17.47 -2.54 -14.91
N ASP A 82 -16.73 -3.65 -14.82
CA ASP A 82 -15.64 -3.79 -13.86
C ASP A 82 -14.47 -2.83 -14.18
N LEU A 83 -13.83 -2.35 -13.12
CA LEU A 83 -12.67 -1.47 -13.18
C LEU A 83 -11.38 -2.31 -13.26
N PRO A 84 -10.40 -1.88 -14.07
CA PRO A 84 -9.14 -2.60 -14.24
C PRO A 84 -8.10 -2.25 -13.16
N PHE A 85 -8.44 -1.44 -12.15
CA PHE A 85 -7.47 -0.88 -11.22
C PHE A 85 -6.98 -1.89 -10.18
N VAL A 86 -5.67 -2.03 -10.12
CA VAL A 86 -4.95 -2.80 -9.11
C VAL A 86 -3.95 -1.89 -8.41
N ALA A 87 -4.20 -1.62 -7.12
CA ALA A 87 -3.22 -0.99 -6.27
C ALA A 87 -2.26 -2.06 -5.72
N THR A 88 -0.96 -1.81 -5.76
CA THR A 88 0.06 -2.69 -5.16
C THR A 88 0.82 -1.94 -4.08
N LEU A 89 0.79 -2.49 -2.86
CA LEU A 89 1.51 -1.99 -1.69
C LEU A 89 2.79 -2.80 -1.48
N MET A 90 3.90 -2.09 -1.33
CA MET A 90 5.20 -2.67 -0.99
C MET A 90 5.78 -2.01 0.26
N ASP A 91 6.60 -2.76 0.99
CA ASP A 91 7.40 -2.23 2.08
C ASP A 91 8.68 -1.51 1.57
N GLY A 92 9.42 -0.89 2.48
CA GLY A 92 10.64 -0.16 2.16
C GLY A 92 11.78 -1.01 1.58
N LEU A 93 11.64 -2.34 1.56
CA LEU A 93 12.58 -3.28 0.93
C LEU A 93 12.03 -3.82 -0.40
N GLN A 94 10.97 -3.21 -0.94
CA GLN A 94 10.29 -3.60 -2.17
C GLN A 94 9.71 -5.02 -2.11
N ARG A 95 9.31 -5.45 -0.92
CA ARG A 95 8.61 -6.73 -0.72
C ARG A 95 7.11 -6.49 -0.73
N PRO A 96 6.32 -7.41 -1.32
CA PRO A 96 4.87 -7.37 -1.24
C PRO A 96 4.38 -7.20 0.19
N PHE A 97 3.52 -6.21 0.41
CA PHE A 97 3.02 -5.91 1.75
C PHE A 97 1.55 -6.26 1.88
N GLY A 98 1.30 -7.56 2.03
CA GLY A 98 -0.05 -8.11 2.10
C GLY A 98 -0.77 -7.92 3.43
N GLN A 99 -2.07 -8.23 3.40
CA GLN A 99 -2.97 -8.16 4.56
C GLN A 99 -2.95 -6.77 5.21
N LYS A 100 -2.98 -5.74 4.38
CA LYS A 100 -3.11 -4.34 4.77
C LYS A 100 -4.31 -3.72 4.09
N THR A 101 -5.03 -2.90 4.84
CA THR A 101 -6.13 -2.11 4.30
C THR A 101 -5.58 -0.92 3.54
N VAL A 102 -5.97 -0.79 2.28
CA VAL A 102 -5.79 0.43 1.48
C VAL A 102 -7.16 1.05 1.21
N PHE A 103 -7.20 2.36 1.04
CA PHE A 103 -8.44 3.11 0.83
C PHE A 103 -8.44 3.69 -0.57
N PHE A 104 -9.38 3.25 -1.40
CA PHE A 104 -9.67 3.86 -2.69
C PHE A 104 -10.68 4.98 -2.49
N ILE A 105 -10.29 6.21 -2.83
CA ILE A 105 -11.13 7.40 -2.81
C ILE A 105 -11.26 7.89 -4.25
N ILE A 106 -12.47 7.87 -4.76
CA ILE A 106 -12.77 8.29 -6.12
C ILE A 106 -13.60 9.56 -6.06
N THR A 107 -13.11 10.62 -6.71
CA THR A 107 -13.70 11.95 -6.62
C THR A 107 -13.83 12.57 -8.00
N GLY A 108 -15.01 13.11 -8.31
CA GLY A 108 -15.28 13.84 -9.54
C GLY A 108 -16.45 14.80 -9.35
N GLU A 109 -16.75 15.59 -10.37
CA GLU A 109 -17.84 16.57 -10.33
C GLU A 109 -19.21 15.90 -10.14
N ASN A 110 -19.39 14.72 -10.72
CA ASN A 110 -20.65 13.97 -10.72
C ASN A 110 -20.82 13.03 -9.50
N GLY A 111 -19.92 13.10 -8.52
CA GLY A 111 -20.03 12.33 -7.28
C GLY A 111 -18.70 11.86 -6.72
N SER A 112 -18.77 11.16 -5.59
CA SER A 112 -17.59 10.55 -4.96
C SER A 112 -17.93 9.20 -4.38
N TYR A 113 -16.93 8.32 -4.33
CA TYR A 113 -17.05 6.96 -3.79
C TYR A 113 -15.80 6.64 -2.98
N ALA A 114 -15.95 5.88 -1.91
CA ALA A 114 -14.83 5.44 -1.09
C ALA A 114 -15.01 3.97 -0.70
N GLU A 115 -13.96 3.19 -0.85
CA GLU A 115 -13.94 1.78 -0.50
C GLU A 115 -12.61 1.39 0.16
N ALA A 116 -12.69 0.57 1.20
CA ALA A 116 -11.53 0.00 1.87
C ALA A 116 -11.32 -1.44 1.40
N VAL A 117 -10.14 -1.74 0.86
CA VAL A 117 -9.80 -3.06 0.30
C VAL A 117 -8.57 -3.61 1.00
N ILE A 118 -8.59 -4.90 1.33
CA ILE A 118 -7.46 -5.59 1.95
C ILE A 118 -6.55 -6.14 0.85
N THR A 119 -5.26 -5.84 0.93
CA THR A 119 -4.26 -6.40 0.02
C THR A 119 -4.11 -7.91 0.20
N ASP A 120 -3.96 -8.62 -0.91
CA ASP A 120 -3.66 -10.05 -0.94
C ASP A 120 -2.22 -10.36 -0.51
N PHE A 121 -1.80 -11.62 -0.59
CA PHE A 121 -0.44 -12.04 -0.21
C PHE A 121 0.66 -11.46 -1.12
N ALA A 122 0.28 -11.01 -2.33
CA ALA A 122 1.16 -10.31 -3.27
C ALA A 122 1.09 -8.78 -3.12
N GLY A 123 0.45 -8.27 -2.06
CA GLY A 123 0.34 -6.84 -1.78
C GLY A 123 -0.67 -6.11 -2.68
N ARG A 124 -1.53 -6.84 -3.40
CA ARG A 124 -2.44 -6.28 -4.40
C ARG A 124 -3.83 -6.09 -3.82
N ALA A 125 -4.44 -4.94 -4.10
CA ALA A 125 -5.83 -4.63 -3.81
C ALA A 125 -6.52 -4.25 -5.12
N THR A 126 -7.57 -4.99 -5.48
CA THR A 126 -8.33 -4.79 -6.72
C THR A 126 -9.62 -4.05 -6.41
N LEU A 127 -9.92 -3.03 -7.21
CA LEU A 127 -11.20 -2.32 -7.15
C LEU A 127 -12.09 -2.87 -8.28
N HIS A 128 -13.27 -3.37 -7.95
CA HIS A 128 -14.12 -4.09 -8.92
C HIS A 128 -15.14 -3.17 -9.59
N SER A 129 -16.09 -2.61 -8.85
CA SER A 129 -17.17 -1.82 -9.44
C SER A 129 -17.50 -0.63 -8.56
N VAL A 130 -17.91 0.49 -9.16
CA VAL A 130 -18.27 1.70 -8.42
C VAL A 130 -19.64 2.23 -8.84
N PRO A 131 -20.49 2.67 -7.89
CA PRO A 131 -21.82 3.21 -8.18
C PRO A 131 -21.74 4.69 -8.57
N LEU A 132 -20.90 5.02 -9.55
CA LEU A 132 -20.69 6.40 -10.01
C LEU A 132 -21.32 6.62 -11.40
N PRO A 133 -21.95 7.78 -11.65
CA PRO A 133 -22.42 8.15 -12.98
C PRO A 133 -21.30 8.25 -14.03
N VAL A 134 -21.69 8.50 -15.27
CA VAL A 134 -20.72 8.88 -16.32
C VAL A 134 -20.00 10.16 -15.94
N GLY A 135 -18.70 10.25 -16.24
CA GLY A 135 -17.88 11.39 -15.86
C GLY A 135 -16.40 11.05 -15.77
N VAL A 136 -15.62 12.07 -15.39
CA VAL A 136 -14.19 11.95 -15.14
C VAL A 136 -13.94 12.07 -13.64
N TYR A 137 -13.12 11.16 -13.12
CA TYR A 137 -12.82 11.02 -11.71
C TYR A 137 -11.32 10.86 -11.46
N THR A 138 -10.84 11.36 -10.33
CA THR A 138 -9.55 10.96 -9.76
C THR A 138 -9.75 9.67 -8.97
N VAL A 139 -8.76 8.77 -9.00
CA VAL A 139 -8.72 7.57 -8.18
C VAL A 139 -7.50 7.69 -7.27
N ASP A 140 -7.72 8.07 -6.03
CA ASP A 140 -6.67 8.24 -5.04
C ASP A 140 -6.64 7.02 -4.10
N VAL A 141 -5.48 6.39 -3.96
CA VAL A 141 -5.29 5.23 -3.09
C VAL A 141 -4.36 5.60 -1.95
N TYR A 142 -4.77 5.30 -0.72
CA TYR A 142 -4.02 5.64 0.49
C TYR A 142 -3.72 4.41 1.34
N PHE A 143 -2.52 4.36 1.90
CA PHE A 143 -2.15 3.48 3.00
C PHE A 143 -1.73 4.32 4.20
N SER A 144 -2.48 4.18 5.31
CA SER A 144 -2.26 4.90 6.57
C SER A 144 -2.27 6.44 6.41
N GLY A 145 -1.97 7.17 7.49
CA GLY A 145 -1.92 8.62 7.52
C GLY A 145 -3.31 9.27 7.47
N THR A 146 -3.37 10.46 6.90
CA THR A 146 -4.62 11.22 6.75
C THR A 146 -5.25 10.90 5.40
N ILE A 147 -6.43 10.29 5.44
CA ILE A 147 -7.20 9.90 4.26
C ILE A 147 -8.34 10.91 4.07
N PRO A 148 -8.37 11.65 2.95
CA PRO A 148 -9.43 12.61 2.66
C PRO A 148 -10.67 11.88 2.14
N LEU A 149 -11.62 11.54 3.02
CA LEU A 149 -12.89 10.97 2.59
C LEU A 149 -13.84 12.08 2.12
N PRO A 150 -14.84 11.77 1.28
CA PRO A 150 -15.86 12.75 0.88
C PRO A 150 -16.62 13.38 2.06
N SER A 151 -16.72 12.67 3.18
CA SER A 151 -17.37 13.12 4.42
C SER A 151 -16.43 13.85 5.40
N GLY A 152 -15.15 14.02 5.05
CA GLY A 152 -14.12 14.60 5.91
C GLY A 152 -12.87 13.72 6.04
N ASN A 153 -11.90 14.18 6.83
CA ASN A 153 -10.63 13.47 6.96
C ASN A 153 -10.71 12.33 7.98
N LEU A 154 -10.20 11.16 7.60
CA LEU A 154 -9.97 10.02 8.49
C LEU A 154 -8.46 9.90 8.77
N ASN A 155 -8.05 10.00 10.03
CA ASN A 155 -6.65 9.87 10.42
C ASN A 155 -6.36 8.46 10.96
N LEU A 156 -5.51 7.71 10.27
CA LEU A 156 -5.10 6.34 10.60
C LEU A 156 -3.58 6.21 10.65
N PRO A 157 -2.90 6.78 11.65
CA PRO A 157 -1.44 6.65 11.78
C PRO A 157 -1.02 5.19 12.00
N ASP A 158 0.15 4.81 11.50
CA ASP A 158 0.79 3.53 11.78
C ASP A 158 2.08 3.75 12.59
N ASP A 159 2.31 2.96 13.63
CA ASP A 159 3.44 3.12 14.55
C ASP A 159 4.78 2.67 13.95
N ARG A 160 4.75 1.86 12.89
CA ARG A 160 5.92 1.21 12.29
C ARG A 160 6.17 1.62 10.86
N TYR A 161 5.14 2.02 10.13
CA TYR A 161 5.23 2.32 8.71
C TYR A 161 4.89 3.79 8.42
N LEU A 162 5.58 4.37 7.45
CA LEU A 162 5.19 5.66 6.89
C LEU A 162 4.01 5.48 5.93
N PRO A 163 3.11 6.48 5.85
CA PRO A 163 2.01 6.44 4.89
C PRO A 163 2.53 6.52 3.45
N SER A 164 1.72 6.03 2.52
CA SER A 164 1.94 6.21 1.09
C SER A 164 0.61 6.46 0.39
N SER A 165 0.67 7.12 -0.76
CA SER A 165 -0.48 7.34 -1.63
C SER A 165 -0.09 7.37 -3.09
N VAL A 166 -1.06 7.11 -3.96
CA VAL A 166 -0.92 7.18 -5.42
C VAL A 166 -2.25 7.63 -6.03
N SER A 167 -2.19 8.31 -7.16
CA SER A 167 -3.38 8.80 -7.87
C SER A 167 -3.41 8.26 -9.29
N GLY A 168 -4.62 8.09 -9.82
CA GLY A 168 -4.89 7.77 -11.21
C GLY A 168 -6.16 8.45 -11.71
N LEU A 169 -6.56 8.11 -12.94
CA LEU A 169 -7.72 8.71 -13.62
C LEU A 169 -8.70 7.65 -14.10
N LEU A 170 -9.97 7.83 -13.77
CA LEU A 170 -11.07 7.01 -14.25
C LEU A 170 -12.01 7.86 -15.10
N THR A 171 -12.29 7.40 -16.32
CA THR A 171 -13.38 7.96 -17.14
C THR A 171 -14.47 6.90 -17.28
N ILE A 172 -15.69 7.22 -16.85
CA ILE A 172 -16.87 6.39 -17.04
C ILE A 172 -17.68 6.98 -18.19
N VAL A 173 -17.94 6.18 -19.22
CA VAL A 173 -18.71 6.56 -20.40
C VAL A 173 -20.04 5.81 -20.47
N GLU A 174 -20.99 6.31 -21.25
CA GLU A 174 -22.21 5.57 -21.55
C GLU A 174 -21.87 4.27 -22.30
N PRO A 175 -22.62 3.18 -22.07
CA PRO A 175 -22.43 1.95 -22.83
C PRO A 175 -22.74 2.19 -24.31
N VAL A 176 -21.95 1.59 -25.21
CA VAL A 176 -22.21 1.69 -26.65
C VAL A 176 -23.54 0.99 -26.96
N VAL A 177 -24.56 1.78 -27.30
CA VAL A 177 -25.81 1.23 -27.84
C VAL A 177 -25.56 0.85 -29.29
N GLU A 178 -25.38 -0.44 -29.58
CA GLU A 178 -25.47 -0.94 -30.96
C GLU A 178 -26.88 -0.66 -31.48
N THR A 179 -27.02 0.42 -32.25
CA THR A 179 -28.26 0.69 -32.97
C THR A 179 -28.42 -0.39 -34.03
N GLY A 180 -29.27 -1.37 -33.74
CA GLY A 180 -29.61 -2.45 -34.66
C GLY A 180 -29.96 -1.90 -36.03
N GLN A 181 -29.31 -2.43 -37.06
CA GLN A 181 -29.60 -2.10 -38.45
C GLN A 181 -31.06 -2.46 -38.75
N THR A 182 -31.95 -1.47 -38.82
CA THR A 182 -33.34 -1.67 -39.20
C THR A 182 -33.39 -2.11 -40.67
N LEU A 183 -33.46 -3.41 -40.92
CA LEU A 183 -33.64 -3.96 -42.26
C LEU A 183 -35.10 -3.71 -42.70
N TYR A 184 -35.32 -2.70 -43.53
CA TYR A 184 -36.62 -2.50 -44.19
C TYR A 184 -36.81 -3.60 -45.24
N LEU A 185 -37.60 -4.63 -44.92
CA LEU A 185 -38.18 -5.52 -45.92
C LEU A 185 -39.45 -4.86 -46.47
N SER A 186 -39.34 -4.17 -47.60
CA SER A 186 -40.52 -3.81 -48.39
C SER A 186 -40.95 -5.04 -49.18
N THR A 187 -42.03 -5.70 -48.78
CA THR A 187 -42.76 -6.58 -49.70
C THR A 187 -43.46 -5.70 -50.73
N ALA A 188 -43.14 -5.91 -52.00
CA ALA A 188 -43.85 -5.27 -53.10
C ALA A 188 -45.32 -5.72 -53.02
N HIS A 189 -46.20 -4.77 -52.72
CA HIS A 189 -47.64 -4.94 -52.89
C HIS A 189 -47.94 -4.92 -54.40
N SER A 190 -48.05 -6.11 -55.01
CA SER A 190 -48.60 -6.24 -56.36
C SER A 190 -50.06 -6.70 -56.28
N GLY A 191 -50.97 -5.72 -56.36
CA GLY A 191 -52.19 -5.77 -57.17
C GLY A 191 -53.34 -6.66 -56.72
N THR A 192 -54.39 -6.03 -56.18
CA THR A 192 -55.78 -6.32 -56.57
C THR A 192 -56.11 -5.44 -57.80
N VAL A 193 -57.09 -5.63 -58.68
CA VAL A 193 -58.46 -6.23 -58.67
C VAL A 193 -58.82 -6.52 -60.16
N ASP A 194 -59.66 -7.51 -60.46
CA ASP A 194 -60.86 -7.35 -61.32
C ASP A 194 -61.54 -8.69 -61.70
N GLY A 195 -62.87 -8.71 -61.53
CA GLY A 195 -63.81 -9.62 -62.21
C GLY A 195 -64.57 -10.61 -61.35
#